data_AF-A0A4V6KKU9-F1
#
_entry.id   AF-A0A4V6KKU9-F1
#
_cell.length_a   1.000
_cell.length_b   1.000
_cell.length_c   1.000
_cell.angle_alpha   90.00
_cell.angle_beta   90.00
_cell.angle_gamma   90.00
#
_symmetry.space_group_name_H-M   'P 1'
#
loop_
_entity.id
_entity.type
_entity.pdbx_description
1 polymer ?
#
loop_
_entity_poly.entity_id
_entity_poly.type
_entity_poly.pdbx_seq_one_letter_code
_entity_poly.pdbx_strand_id
1 'polypeptide(L)'
;MEKGTGCVKITPAHDFNDYEVGKRHGLPMINILSFDGDILEVAEVFDTLGETSTAYSGELPAQFRGLERFAARKAVVAAFDELGLLEEIKPHDLTVPYGDRGGVVIEPMLTDQWYVRTAPLAKVAVEAVEQGEIQFVPKQYENMYFSWMRDIQDWCISRQLWWGHRIPAWYDAEGKVYVGRTEEEVRRENNLGADVALNQDEDVLDTWFSSGLWTFSTLGWPEQTPDLKTFHPTSVLVSGFDIIFFWIARMIMLTMHFVKDENGKPQVPFKTVYMTGLIRDDEGQKMSKSKGNVIDPLDMVDGISLEDLLEKRTGNMMQPQLAEKIRKRTEKQFPNGIEPHGTDALRFTLAALASTGRDINWDMKRLEGYRNFCNKLWNASRFVLMNTEAHDCGFNGGEMQLSLADRWILAEFNRTVKAYREALDTYRFDIAAGILYEFTWNQFCDWYLELTKPVVINGSEAEQRGTRNTLITVLEALLRLAHPIIPFITETIWQRVKPLTGETADTIMLQPFPTFDAALEDQAGIERSGVDQAGNHRGA
;
A
#
# COMPACT_ATOMS: atom_id res chain seq x y z
N MET A 1 39.26 -13.36 -3.85
CA MET A 1 40.30 -12.35 -3.54
C MET A 1 40.41 -11.36 -4.70
N GLU A 2 39.31 -10.68 -5.07
CA GLU A 2 39.27 -9.89 -6.33
C GLU A 2 39.36 -8.37 -6.10
N LYS A 3 39.50 -7.91 -4.84
CA LYS A 3 39.56 -6.50 -4.48
C LYS A 3 40.68 -6.20 -3.48
N GLY A 4 41.30 -5.03 -3.64
CA GLY A 4 42.33 -4.52 -2.73
C GLY A 4 43.58 -5.40 -2.69
N THR A 5 44.23 -5.45 -1.52
CA THR A 5 45.47 -6.21 -1.29
C THR A 5 45.24 -7.70 -0.97
N GLY A 6 43.98 -8.13 -0.84
CA GLY A 6 43.62 -9.44 -0.31
C GLY A 6 43.57 -9.49 1.23
N CYS A 7 43.95 -8.42 1.92
CA CYS A 7 43.81 -8.24 3.37
C CYS A 7 42.92 -7.02 3.65
N VAL A 8 42.14 -7.07 4.73
CA VAL A 8 41.23 -5.98 5.13
C VAL A 8 41.45 -5.58 6.59
N LYS A 9 41.23 -4.30 6.88
CA LYS A 9 41.12 -3.78 8.25
C LYS A 9 39.90 -4.39 8.92
N ILE A 10 40.01 -4.73 10.21
CA ILE A 10 38.90 -5.19 11.05
C ILE A 10 38.70 -4.20 12.20
N THR A 11 37.59 -3.48 12.20
CA THR A 11 37.18 -2.49 13.22
C THR A 11 35.79 -2.83 13.78
N PRO A 12 35.70 -3.81 14.70
CA PRO A 12 34.43 -4.43 15.07
C PRO A 12 33.35 -3.49 15.64
N ALA A 13 33.72 -2.36 16.24
CA ALA A 13 32.76 -1.42 16.80
C ALA A 13 32.11 -0.46 15.77
N HIS A 14 32.61 -0.43 14.52
CA HIS A 14 32.26 0.61 13.52
C HIS A 14 31.86 0.06 12.15
N ASP A 15 31.78 -1.26 11.97
CA ASP A 15 31.29 -1.89 10.75
C ASP A 15 30.61 -3.23 11.07
N PHE A 16 29.47 -3.50 10.44
CA PHE A 16 28.67 -4.70 10.72
C PHE A 16 29.38 -6.01 10.33
N ASN A 17 30.15 -6.02 9.24
CA ASN A 17 30.90 -7.22 8.84
C ASN A 17 32.09 -7.44 9.78
N ASP A 18 32.77 -6.35 10.14
CA ASP A 18 33.89 -6.40 11.09
C ASP A 18 33.42 -6.82 12.49
N TYR A 19 32.22 -6.39 12.90
CA TYR A 19 31.58 -6.82 14.16
C TYR A 19 31.43 -8.33 14.21
N GLU A 20 30.89 -8.92 13.13
CA GLU A 20 30.73 -10.38 13.01
C GLU A 20 32.08 -11.12 12.99
N VAL A 21 33.11 -10.57 12.34
CA VAL A 21 34.48 -11.10 12.42
C VAL A 21 34.99 -11.04 13.87
N GLY A 22 34.79 -9.90 14.53
CA GLY A 22 35.18 -9.68 15.92
C GLY A 22 34.55 -10.71 16.86
N LYS A 23 33.24 -10.97 16.71
CA LYS A 23 32.54 -12.00 17.49
C LYS A 23 33.06 -13.40 17.24
N ARG A 24 33.31 -13.78 15.98
CA ARG A 24 33.83 -15.13 15.65
C ARG A 24 35.21 -15.40 16.22
N HIS A 25 36.03 -14.35 16.40
CA HIS A 25 37.42 -14.48 16.81
C HIS A 25 37.71 -13.94 18.22
N GLY A 26 36.71 -13.44 18.95
CA GLY A 26 36.92 -12.90 20.30
C GLY A 26 37.76 -11.62 20.32
N LEU A 27 37.62 -10.75 19.31
CA LEU A 27 38.38 -9.51 19.23
C LEU A 27 37.81 -8.42 20.15
N PRO A 28 38.66 -7.54 20.71
CA PRO A 28 38.18 -6.36 21.43
C PRO A 28 37.40 -5.42 20.49
N MET A 29 36.31 -4.88 21.01
CA MET A 29 35.39 -3.99 20.33
C MET A 29 35.72 -2.54 20.76
N ILE A 30 36.47 -1.81 19.92
CA ILE A 30 37.03 -0.50 20.30
C ILE A 30 36.20 0.63 19.67
N ASN A 31 35.37 1.29 20.47
CA ASN A 31 34.67 2.50 20.07
C ASN A 31 35.60 3.72 20.19
N ILE A 32 35.68 4.53 19.14
CA ILE A 32 36.51 5.75 19.09
C ILE A 32 35.67 7.01 18.86
N LEU A 33 34.35 6.86 18.65
CA LEU A 33 33.46 7.95 18.26
C LEU A 33 32.46 8.25 19.38
N SER A 34 32.22 9.54 19.63
CA SER A 34 31.07 10.01 20.39
C SER A 34 29.79 9.91 19.56
N PHE A 35 28.63 10.11 20.19
CA PHE A 35 27.34 10.17 19.48
C PHE A 35 27.23 11.34 18.49
N ASP A 36 28.02 12.40 18.68
CA ASP A 36 28.11 13.52 17.74
C ASP A 36 29.04 13.22 16.56
N GLY A 37 29.72 12.07 16.56
CA GLY A 37 30.66 11.66 15.53
C GLY A 37 32.05 12.27 15.67
N ASP A 38 32.42 12.70 16.88
CA ASP A 38 33.75 13.23 17.20
C ASP A 38 34.65 12.13 17.78
N ILE A 39 35.96 12.22 17.56
CA ILE A 39 36.92 11.30 18.19
C ILE A 39 36.94 11.50 19.71
N LEU A 40 36.77 10.41 20.46
CA LEU A 40 36.80 10.43 21.93
C LEU A 40 38.18 10.81 22.48
N GLU A 41 38.20 11.28 23.74
CA GLU A 41 39.45 11.50 24.47
C GLU A 41 40.16 10.18 24.81
N VAL A 42 39.37 9.17 25.16
CA VAL A 42 39.79 7.79 25.45
C VAL A 42 38.79 6.87 24.78
N ALA A 43 39.28 5.89 24.03
CA ALA A 43 38.42 4.88 23.40
C ALA A 43 37.75 4.00 24.45
N GLU A 44 36.50 3.63 24.17
CA GLU A 44 35.77 2.65 24.97
C GLU A 44 36.08 1.27 24.39
N VAL A 45 36.41 0.32 25.27
CA VAL A 45 36.81 -1.02 24.86
C VAL A 45 35.86 -2.02 25.48
N PHE A 46 35.21 -2.81 24.63
CA PHE A 46 34.28 -3.86 25.04
C PHE A 46 34.76 -5.23 24.58
N ASP A 47 34.25 -6.28 25.21
CA ASP A 47 34.37 -7.64 24.69
C ASP A 47 33.21 -7.98 23.72
N THR A 48 33.14 -9.23 23.25
CA THR A 48 32.11 -9.68 22.32
C THR A 48 30.71 -9.84 22.93
N LEU A 49 30.60 -9.70 24.26
CA LEU A 49 29.35 -9.72 25.01
C LEU A 49 28.83 -8.30 25.31
N GLY A 50 29.62 -7.26 24.99
CA GLY A 50 29.29 -5.87 25.26
C GLY A 50 29.79 -5.39 26.62
N GLU A 51 30.54 -6.21 27.36
CA GLU A 51 31.06 -5.84 28.68
C GLU A 51 32.33 -5.01 28.55
N THR A 52 32.54 -4.05 29.45
CA THR A 52 33.75 -3.24 29.47
C THR A 52 34.99 -4.13 29.65
N SER A 53 36.02 -3.89 28.84
CA SER A 53 37.21 -4.73 28.76
C SER A 53 38.49 -3.91 28.85
N THR A 54 39.49 -4.47 29.52
CA THR A 54 40.86 -3.92 29.60
C THR A 54 41.84 -4.66 28.69
N ALA A 55 41.33 -5.51 27.79
CA ALA A 55 42.15 -6.32 26.89
C ALA A 55 42.94 -5.49 25.87
N TYR A 56 42.58 -4.23 25.67
CA TYR A 56 43.27 -3.30 24.78
C TYR A 56 43.36 -1.90 25.41
N SER A 57 44.37 -1.12 25.02
CA SER A 57 44.52 0.26 25.51
C SER A 57 43.46 1.16 24.89
N GLY A 58 42.80 1.97 25.72
CA GLY A 58 41.90 3.03 25.27
C GLY A 58 42.62 4.30 24.79
N GLU A 59 43.95 4.34 24.80
CA GLU A 59 44.69 5.54 24.42
C GLU A 59 44.53 5.88 22.94
N LEU A 60 44.00 7.08 22.65
CA LEU A 60 43.91 7.64 21.31
C LEU A 60 44.97 8.72 21.10
N PRO A 61 45.52 8.93 19.89
CA PRO A 61 46.53 9.97 19.67
C PRO A 61 45.98 11.38 19.93
N ALA A 62 46.67 12.16 20.77
CA ALA A 62 46.20 13.46 21.25
C ALA A 62 45.81 14.45 20.14
N GLN A 63 46.52 14.41 19.00
CA GLN A 63 46.25 15.27 17.85
C GLN A 63 44.92 15.00 17.12
N PHE A 64 44.26 13.87 17.39
CA PHE A 64 42.99 13.51 16.75
C PHE A 64 41.78 13.64 17.68
N ARG A 65 42.00 13.72 19.00
CA ARG A 65 40.92 13.78 19.99
C ARG A 65 40.08 15.05 19.78
N GLY A 66 38.76 14.91 19.88
CA GLY A 66 37.78 15.98 19.68
C GLY A 66 37.59 16.44 18.23
N LEU A 67 38.26 15.81 17.25
CA LEU A 67 38.00 16.10 15.84
C LEU A 67 36.73 15.40 15.36
N GLU A 68 35.91 16.11 14.59
CA GLU A 68 34.80 15.52 13.83
C GLU A 68 35.32 14.45 12.86
N ARG A 69 34.63 13.31 12.74
CA ARG A 69 35.07 12.11 12.00
C ARG A 69 35.62 12.37 10.58
N PHE A 70 35.06 13.30 9.80
CA PHE A 70 35.57 13.60 8.46
C PHE A 70 36.80 14.49 8.50
N ALA A 71 36.89 15.43 9.45
CA ALA A 71 38.10 16.17 9.73
C ALA A 71 39.22 15.24 10.24
N ALA A 72 38.90 14.35 11.17
CA ALA A 72 39.80 13.33 11.69
C ALA A 72 40.34 12.43 10.57
N ARG A 73 39.47 11.97 9.65
CA ARG A 73 39.89 11.18 8.48
C ARG A 73 40.96 11.90 7.65
N LYS A 74 40.80 13.19 7.37
CA LYS A 74 41.79 13.98 6.61
C LYS A 74 43.10 14.11 7.39
N ALA A 75 43.04 14.38 8.69
CA ALA A 75 44.20 14.49 9.56
C ALA A 75 44.97 13.16 9.67
N VAL A 76 44.26 12.03 9.76
CA VAL A 76 44.87 10.68 9.81
C VAL A 76 45.59 10.37 8.50
N VAL A 77 45.00 10.68 7.34
CA VAL A 77 45.66 10.47 6.04
C VAL A 77 46.94 11.30 5.94
N ALA A 78 46.91 12.57 6.35
CA ALA A 78 48.09 13.43 6.37
C ALA A 78 49.19 12.88 7.29
N ALA A 79 48.83 12.42 8.50
CA ALA A 79 49.79 11.81 9.42
C ALA A 79 50.40 10.51 8.86
N PHE A 80 49.63 9.69 8.15
CA PHE A 80 50.15 8.49 7.48
C PHE A 80 51.15 8.83 6.37
N ASP A 81 50.90 9.90 5.61
CA ASP A 81 51.83 10.40 4.58
C ASP A 81 53.12 10.93 5.21
N GLU A 82 53.03 11.75 6.25
CA GLU A 82 54.19 12.26 7.01
C GLU A 82 55.05 11.14 7.62
N LEU A 83 54.41 10.05 8.06
CA LEU A 83 55.09 8.87 8.60
C LEU A 83 55.63 7.92 7.51
N GLY A 84 55.34 8.17 6.23
CA GLY A 84 55.72 7.28 5.13
C GLY A 84 55.01 5.93 5.13
N LEU A 85 53.83 5.85 5.76
CA LEU A 85 52.98 4.65 5.82
C LEU A 85 51.91 4.60 4.72
N LEU A 86 51.75 5.68 3.96
CA LEU A 86 50.80 5.79 2.87
C LEU A 86 51.45 5.35 1.54
N GLU A 87 50.98 4.25 0.97
CA GLU A 87 51.47 3.76 -0.33
C GLU A 87 50.78 4.47 -1.51
N GLU A 88 49.45 4.52 -1.50
CA GLU A 88 48.68 5.13 -2.60
C GLU A 88 47.30 5.65 -2.14
N ILE A 89 46.80 6.68 -2.83
CA ILE A 89 45.41 7.13 -2.74
C ILE A 89 44.77 6.98 -4.12
N LYS A 90 43.67 6.25 -4.20
CA LYS A 90 42.90 6.04 -5.43
C LYS A 90 41.45 6.49 -5.24
N PRO A 91 40.86 7.20 -6.23
CA PRO A 91 39.41 7.42 -6.26
C PRO A 91 38.67 6.08 -6.25
N HIS A 92 37.60 6.00 -5.45
CA HIS A 92 36.83 4.78 -5.31
C HIS A 92 35.34 5.11 -5.12
N ASP A 93 34.50 4.47 -5.93
CA ASP A 93 33.06 4.57 -5.80
C ASP A 93 32.57 3.65 -4.67
N LEU A 94 31.93 4.28 -3.68
CA LEU A 94 31.42 3.61 -2.48
C LEU A 94 29.90 3.70 -2.43
N THR A 95 29.26 2.63 -1.99
CA THR A 95 27.84 2.66 -1.58
C THR A 95 27.79 3.03 -0.10
N VAL A 96 27.38 4.26 0.19
CA VAL A 96 27.30 4.77 1.57
C VAL A 96 25.83 4.83 2.01
N PRO A 97 25.48 4.26 3.18
CA PRO A 97 24.12 4.36 3.70
C PRO A 97 23.85 5.77 4.24
N TYR A 98 22.67 6.30 3.91
CA TYR A 98 22.21 7.61 4.37
C TYR A 98 20.90 7.45 5.14
N GLY A 99 20.72 8.27 6.17
CA GLY A 99 19.45 8.38 6.88
C GLY A 99 18.36 8.89 5.94
N ASP A 100 17.27 8.14 5.79
CA ASP A 100 16.20 8.41 4.82
C ASP A 100 15.56 9.81 4.98
N ARG A 101 15.51 10.32 6.21
CA ARG A 101 14.94 11.65 6.52
C ARG A 101 15.96 12.79 6.50
N GLY A 102 17.12 12.57 7.14
CA GLY A 102 18.12 13.62 7.36
C GLY A 102 19.18 13.73 6.27
N GLY A 103 19.33 12.73 5.41
CA GLY A 103 20.35 12.71 4.36
C GLY A 103 21.80 12.68 4.88
N VAL A 104 21.99 12.39 6.17
CA VAL A 104 23.30 12.25 6.82
C VAL A 104 23.81 10.82 6.69
N VAL A 105 25.13 10.65 6.64
CA VAL A 105 25.76 9.32 6.61
C VAL A 105 25.47 8.59 7.92
N ILE A 106 24.99 7.35 7.82
CA ILE A 106 24.73 6.49 8.98
C ILE A 106 26.06 5.97 9.52
N GLU A 107 26.26 6.10 10.84
CA GLU A 107 27.40 5.54 11.55
C GLU A 107 26.98 4.25 12.28
N PRO A 108 27.63 3.11 12.04
CA PRO A 108 27.49 1.94 12.90
C PRO A 108 28.12 2.24 14.26
N MET A 109 27.36 2.05 15.34
CA MET A 109 27.84 2.28 16.70
C MET A 109 27.37 1.16 17.62
N LEU A 110 28.16 0.89 18.66
CA LEU A 110 27.78 0.00 19.75
C LEU A 110 26.91 0.77 20.74
N THR A 111 25.68 0.31 20.94
CA THR A 111 24.73 0.89 21.89
C THR A 111 23.87 -0.20 22.47
N ASP A 112 23.49 -0.06 23.73
CA ASP A 112 22.46 -0.89 24.35
C ASP A 112 21.09 -0.56 23.74
N GLN A 113 20.39 -1.58 23.27
CA GLN A 113 19.10 -1.44 22.60
C GLN A 113 18.22 -2.66 22.89
N TRP A 114 16.91 -2.48 22.75
CA TRP A 114 15.92 -3.55 22.87
C TRP A 114 15.76 -4.29 21.54
N TYR A 115 15.93 -5.61 21.58
CA TYR A 115 15.78 -6.47 20.41
C TYR A 115 14.69 -7.52 20.61
N VAL A 116 13.93 -7.78 19.56
CA VAL A 116 13.05 -8.95 19.45
C VAL A 116 13.79 -10.04 18.68
N ARG A 117 13.88 -11.24 19.29
CA ARG A 117 14.42 -12.42 18.62
C ARG A 117 13.47 -12.89 17.52
N THR A 118 13.81 -12.66 16.26
CA THR A 118 12.86 -12.81 15.12
C THR A 118 12.83 -14.22 14.55
N ALA A 119 13.94 -14.95 14.59
CA ALA A 119 14.06 -16.30 14.02
C ALA A 119 12.89 -17.26 14.34
N PRO A 120 12.45 -17.44 15.62
CA PRO A 120 11.32 -18.34 15.92
C PRO A 120 9.98 -17.83 15.35
N LEU A 121 9.79 -16.51 15.29
CA LEU A 121 8.57 -15.91 14.74
C LEU A 121 8.53 -16.06 13.22
N ALA A 122 9.68 -15.82 12.58
CA ALA A 122 9.84 -15.90 11.14
C ALA A 122 9.62 -17.32 10.62
N LYS A 123 10.08 -18.34 11.34
CA LYS A 123 9.84 -19.74 10.99
C LYS A 123 8.34 -20.04 10.84
N VAL A 124 7.55 -19.69 11.85
CA VAL A 124 6.09 -19.91 11.85
C VAL A 124 5.41 -19.13 10.73
N ALA A 125 5.85 -17.89 10.50
CA ALA A 125 5.33 -17.01 9.46
C ALA A 125 5.68 -17.50 8.03
N VAL A 126 6.85 -18.11 7.83
CA VAL A 126 7.25 -18.70 6.55
C VAL A 126 6.43 -19.95 6.26
N GLU A 127 6.28 -20.84 7.25
CA GLU A 127 5.50 -22.07 7.13
C GLU A 127 4.04 -21.80 6.73
N ALA A 128 3.41 -20.76 7.28
CA ALA A 128 2.04 -20.38 6.93
C ALA A 128 1.86 -19.99 5.44
N VAL A 129 2.84 -19.28 4.86
CA VAL A 129 2.81 -18.93 3.44
C VAL A 129 3.15 -20.14 2.58
N GLU A 130 4.13 -20.96 2.97
CA GLU A 130 4.50 -22.19 2.24
C GLU A 130 3.34 -23.20 2.18
N GLN A 131 2.52 -23.27 3.24
CA GLN A 131 1.34 -24.15 3.30
C GLN A 131 0.10 -23.55 2.62
N GLY A 132 0.17 -22.29 2.16
CA GLY A 132 -0.94 -21.61 1.51
C GLY A 132 -2.05 -21.14 2.47
N GLU A 133 -1.79 -21.10 3.78
CA GLU A 133 -2.68 -20.46 4.76
C GLU A 133 -2.76 -18.93 4.51
N ILE A 134 -1.70 -18.35 3.94
CA ILE A 134 -1.62 -16.97 3.47
C ILE A 134 -1.20 -16.98 1.99
N GLN A 135 -1.96 -16.32 1.13
CA GLN A 135 -1.71 -16.27 -0.31
C GLN A 135 -1.40 -14.86 -0.78
N PHE A 136 -0.32 -14.67 -1.54
CA PHE A 136 -0.03 -13.37 -2.17
C PHE A 136 -0.62 -13.30 -3.57
N VAL A 137 -1.24 -12.18 -3.89
CA VAL A 137 -1.76 -11.86 -5.22
C VAL A 137 -1.11 -10.55 -5.67
N PRO A 138 -0.24 -10.55 -6.69
CA PRO A 138 0.26 -11.69 -7.46
C PRO A 138 1.25 -12.59 -6.68
N LYS A 139 1.29 -13.87 -7.07
CA LYS A 139 2.11 -14.91 -6.41
C LYS A 139 3.61 -14.62 -6.39
N GLN A 140 4.13 -13.84 -7.34
CA GLN A 140 5.56 -13.49 -7.41
C GLN A 140 6.10 -12.80 -6.14
N TYR A 141 5.22 -12.15 -5.36
CA TYR A 141 5.63 -11.48 -4.12
C TYR A 141 5.94 -12.45 -2.98
N GLU A 142 5.55 -13.73 -3.07
CA GLU A 142 5.98 -14.78 -2.15
C GLU A 142 7.51 -14.93 -2.17
N ASN A 143 8.13 -14.90 -3.35
CA ASN A 143 9.58 -15.01 -3.48
C ASN A 143 10.30 -13.85 -2.78
N MET A 144 9.75 -12.64 -2.89
CA MET A 144 10.28 -11.49 -2.17
C MET A 144 10.13 -11.70 -0.67
N TYR A 145 8.94 -12.05 -0.20
CA TYR A 145 8.69 -12.36 1.21
C TYR A 145 9.67 -13.42 1.75
N PHE A 146 9.83 -14.56 1.07
CA PHE A 146 10.73 -15.63 1.50
C PHE A 146 12.20 -15.22 1.53
N SER A 147 12.66 -14.47 0.53
CA SER A 147 14.04 -13.97 0.50
C SER A 147 14.37 -13.12 1.73
N TRP A 148 13.41 -12.33 2.21
CA TRP A 148 13.63 -11.50 3.40
C TRP A 148 13.46 -12.28 4.70
N MET A 149 12.47 -13.16 4.77
CA MET A 149 12.14 -13.86 6.01
C MET A 149 13.13 -14.95 6.37
N ARG A 150 13.81 -15.56 5.40
CA ARG A 150 14.81 -16.62 5.64
C ARG A 150 16.13 -16.09 6.21
N ASP A 151 16.49 -14.85 5.88
CA ASP A 151 17.73 -14.19 6.32
C ASP A 151 17.48 -13.08 7.36
N ILE A 152 16.29 -13.06 7.97
CA ILE A 152 15.89 -12.01 8.91
C ILE A 152 16.80 -11.99 10.15
N GLN A 153 17.24 -10.79 10.52
CA GLN A 153 18.01 -10.53 11.73
C GLN A 153 17.09 -10.16 12.89
N ASP A 154 17.62 -10.24 14.11
CA ASP A 154 16.91 -9.77 15.30
C ASP A 154 16.57 -8.29 15.17
N TRP A 155 15.35 -7.94 15.57
CA TRP A 155 14.76 -6.64 15.27
C TRP A 155 14.98 -5.69 16.43
N CYS A 156 15.80 -4.66 16.22
CA CYS A 156 15.91 -3.53 17.14
C CYS A 156 14.59 -2.75 17.19
N ILE A 157 13.90 -2.81 18.33
CA ILE A 157 12.59 -2.18 18.56
C ILE A 157 12.67 -0.87 19.34
N SER A 158 13.80 -0.51 19.94
CA SER A 158 13.99 0.76 20.63
C SER A 158 14.42 1.88 19.69
N ARG A 159 13.97 3.10 19.96
CA ARG A 159 14.30 4.31 19.21
C ARG A 159 14.47 5.46 20.18
N GLN A 160 15.57 6.21 20.00
CA GLN A 160 15.87 7.44 20.75
C GLN A 160 15.10 8.63 20.13
N LEU A 161 13.78 8.52 20.11
CA LEU A 161 12.86 9.52 19.55
C LEU A 161 11.90 10.01 20.63
N TRP A 162 11.42 11.25 20.49
CA TRP A 162 10.44 11.79 21.42
C TRP A 162 9.01 11.31 21.16
N TRP A 163 8.72 10.85 19.94
CA TRP A 163 7.40 10.40 19.55
C TRP A 163 7.36 8.88 19.39
N GLY A 164 6.57 8.23 20.24
CA GLY A 164 6.33 6.80 20.21
C GLY A 164 5.82 6.31 21.56
N HIS A 165 5.60 5.00 21.66
CA HIS A 165 5.17 4.37 22.90
C HIS A 165 6.40 4.13 23.77
N ARG A 166 6.46 4.71 24.98
CA ARG A 166 7.59 4.46 25.90
C ARG A 166 7.74 2.97 26.20
N ILE A 167 8.98 2.49 26.18
CA ILE A 167 9.27 1.09 26.51
C ILE A 167 8.89 0.86 27.98
N PRO A 168 8.10 -0.19 28.31
CA PRO A 168 7.67 -0.47 29.68
C PRO A 168 8.78 -1.20 30.46
N ALA A 169 9.98 -0.65 30.46
CA ALA A 169 11.15 -1.11 31.21
C ALA A 169 11.61 -0.03 32.17
N TRP A 170 12.09 -0.45 33.34
CA TRP A 170 12.45 0.40 34.46
C TRP A 170 13.82 0.01 34.98
N TYR A 171 14.64 0.99 35.31
CA TYR A 171 16.00 0.81 35.79
C TYR A 171 16.10 1.29 37.24
N ASP A 172 16.77 0.51 38.09
CA ASP A 172 17.23 1.01 39.39
C ASP A 172 18.55 1.79 39.27
N ALA A 173 19.07 2.29 40.39
CA ALA A 173 20.29 3.10 40.43
C ALA A 173 21.54 2.31 40.01
N GLU A 174 21.51 0.98 40.13
CA GLU A 174 22.57 0.07 39.73
C GLU A 174 22.44 -0.38 38.25
N GLY A 175 21.41 0.10 37.53
CA GLY A 175 21.15 -0.23 36.13
C GLY A 175 20.47 -1.57 35.91
N LYS A 176 19.96 -2.22 36.97
CA LYS A 176 19.22 -3.47 36.81
C LYS A 176 17.82 -3.18 36.25
N VAL A 177 17.44 -4.01 35.27
CA VAL A 177 16.23 -3.83 34.48
C VAL A 177 15.05 -4.61 35.04
N TYR A 178 13.89 -3.97 35.09
CA TYR A 178 12.60 -4.55 35.44
C TYR A 178 11.54 -4.19 34.39
N VAL A 179 10.81 -5.16 33.89
CA VAL A 179 9.80 -4.95 32.83
C VAL A 179 8.40 -5.00 33.44
N GLY A 180 7.59 -3.98 33.18
CA GLY A 180 6.21 -3.89 33.66
C GLY A 180 5.52 -2.64 33.12
N ARG A 181 4.19 -2.70 32.96
CA ARG A 181 3.39 -1.65 32.31
C ARG A 181 3.37 -0.36 33.13
N THR A 182 3.54 -0.48 34.44
CA THR A 182 3.53 0.63 35.42
C THR A 182 4.60 0.40 36.48
N GLU A 183 5.02 1.48 37.14
CA GLU A 183 5.98 1.39 38.25
C GLU A 183 5.42 0.54 39.41
N GLU A 184 4.12 0.68 39.70
CA GLU A 184 3.44 -0.06 40.76
C GLU A 184 3.46 -1.57 40.50
N GLU A 185 3.24 -1.99 39.25
CA GLU A 185 3.35 -3.38 38.82
C GLU A 185 4.76 -3.91 39.03
N VAL A 186 5.77 -3.15 38.57
CA VAL A 186 7.19 -3.51 38.73
C VAL A 186 7.55 -3.68 40.20
N ARG A 187 7.18 -2.71 41.05
CA ARG A 187 7.50 -2.76 42.48
C ARG A 187 6.85 -3.97 43.15
N ARG A 188 5.57 -4.23 42.85
CA ARG A 188 4.81 -5.36 43.41
C ARG A 188 5.40 -6.71 43.00
N GLU A 189 5.71 -6.90 41.73
CA GLU A 189 6.14 -8.20 41.20
C GLU A 189 7.59 -8.55 41.59
N ASN A 190 8.40 -7.52 41.86
CA ASN A 190 9.80 -7.68 42.21
C ASN A 190 10.08 -7.45 43.71
N ASN A 191 9.04 -7.25 44.53
CA ASN A 191 9.14 -6.96 45.97
C ASN A 191 10.08 -5.78 46.29
N LEU A 192 9.99 -4.71 45.51
CA LEU A 192 10.83 -3.51 45.68
C LEU A 192 10.18 -2.55 46.69
N GLY A 193 10.98 -2.06 47.64
CA GLY A 193 10.57 -1.01 48.56
C GLY A 193 10.40 0.33 47.85
N ALA A 194 9.65 1.27 48.47
CA ALA A 194 9.45 2.61 47.93
C ALA A 194 10.74 3.46 47.89
N ASP A 195 11.76 3.04 48.62
CA ASP A 195 13.10 3.62 48.68
C ASP A 195 13.98 3.29 47.47
N VAL A 196 13.63 2.24 46.71
CA VAL A 196 14.32 1.92 45.45
C VAL A 196 13.89 2.96 44.39
N ALA A 197 14.82 3.81 43.97
CA ALA A 197 14.60 4.73 42.86
C ALA A 197 14.44 3.93 41.57
N LEU A 198 13.37 4.18 40.82
CA LEU A 198 13.13 3.57 39.52
C LEU A 198 12.95 4.66 38.48
N ASN A 199 13.58 4.49 37.32
CA ASN A 199 13.40 5.36 36.18
C ASN A 199 12.94 4.52 34.99
N GLN A 200 11.83 4.90 34.36
CA GLN A 200 11.40 4.26 33.13
C GLN A 200 12.38 4.60 32.00
N ASP A 201 12.64 3.62 31.14
CA ASP A 201 13.37 3.80 29.88
C ASP A 201 12.88 5.04 29.11
N GLU A 202 13.82 5.83 28.62
CA GLU A 202 13.53 7.03 27.84
C GLU A 202 13.25 6.72 26.37
N ASP A 203 13.63 5.52 25.90
CA ASP A 203 13.37 5.07 24.54
C ASP A 203 11.89 4.83 24.27
N VAL A 204 11.54 4.98 23.00
CA VAL A 204 10.23 4.62 22.47
C VAL A 204 10.32 3.42 21.54
N LEU A 205 9.20 2.70 21.43
CA LEU A 205 9.06 1.60 20.49
C LEU A 205 9.04 2.09 19.04
N ASP A 206 9.68 1.31 18.17
CA ASP A 206 9.61 1.43 16.72
C ASP A 206 8.15 1.54 16.25
N THR A 207 7.86 2.46 15.34
CA THR A 207 6.51 2.62 14.78
C THR A 207 6.01 1.30 14.18
N TRP A 208 6.89 0.53 13.53
CA TRP A 208 6.55 -0.79 12.98
C TRP A 208 6.16 -1.83 14.03
N PHE A 209 6.57 -1.66 15.29
CA PHE A 209 6.11 -2.49 16.42
C PHE A 209 4.63 -2.30 16.64
N SER A 210 4.18 -1.06 16.84
CA SER A 210 2.75 -0.76 17.00
C SER A 210 1.93 -1.12 15.74
N SER A 211 2.41 -0.77 14.54
CA SER A 211 1.71 -1.07 13.29
C SER A 211 1.59 -2.57 13.00
N GLY A 212 2.53 -3.37 13.50
CA GLY A 212 2.47 -4.83 13.40
C GLY A 212 1.39 -5.48 14.27
N LEU A 213 0.81 -4.76 15.24
CA LEU A 213 -0.27 -5.25 16.09
C LEU A 213 -1.67 -4.99 15.51
N TRP A 214 -1.75 -4.26 14.39
CA TRP A 214 -2.98 -3.70 13.83
C TRP A 214 -4.13 -4.70 13.69
N THR A 215 -3.85 -5.88 13.13
CA THR A 215 -4.85 -6.88 12.72
C THR A 215 -5.68 -7.47 13.86
N PHE A 216 -5.26 -7.28 15.11
CA PHE A 216 -5.95 -7.77 16.29
C PHE A 216 -6.13 -6.70 17.37
N SER A 217 -5.20 -5.74 17.50
CA SER A 217 -5.34 -4.65 18.47
C SER A 217 -6.54 -3.76 18.19
N THR A 218 -6.90 -3.55 16.91
CA THR A 218 -8.08 -2.74 16.56
C THR A 218 -9.40 -3.45 16.80
N LEU A 219 -9.37 -4.77 17.02
CA LEU A 219 -10.54 -5.58 17.33
C LEU A 219 -10.73 -5.75 18.84
N GLY A 220 -9.96 -5.01 19.65
CA GLY A 220 -10.06 -5.04 21.11
C GLY A 220 -9.23 -6.13 21.78
N TRP A 221 -8.17 -6.62 21.14
CA TRP A 221 -7.12 -7.35 21.86
C TRP A 221 -6.39 -6.41 22.84
N PRO A 222 -5.96 -6.86 24.03
CA PRO A 222 -5.87 -8.26 24.50
C PRO A 222 -7.18 -8.91 24.97
N GLU A 223 -8.27 -8.16 25.02
CA GLU A 223 -9.58 -8.70 25.38
C GLU A 223 -10.14 -9.62 24.27
N GLN A 224 -10.86 -10.66 24.67
CA GLN A 224 -11.50 -11.62 23.76
C GLN A 224 -12.87 -11.11 23.32
N THR A 225 -12.89 -9.98 22.60
CA THR A 225 -14.12 -9.32 22.19
C THR A 225 -14.89 -10.15 21.13
N PRO A 226 -16.20 -9.92 20.98
CA PRO A 226 -16.96 -10.47 19.86
C PRO A 226 -16.37 -10.08 18.49
N ASP A 227 -15.89 -8.85 18.34
CA ASP A 227 -15.30 -8.36 17.08
C ASP A 227 -14.03 -9.13 16.73
N LEU A 228 -13.14 -9.38 17.70
CA LEU A 228 -11.96 -10.22 17.48
C LEU A 228 -12.36 -11.62 17.02
N LYS A 229 -13.37 -12.23 17.66
CA LYS A 229 -13.85 -13.56 17.29
C LYS A 229 -14.51 -13.61 15.91
N THR A 230 -15.20 -12.54 15.51
CA THR A 230 -15.97 -12.49 14.26
C THR A 230 -15.11 -12.13 13.06
N PHE A 231 -14.18 -11.18 13.22
CA PHE A 231 -13.45 -10.56 12.11
C PHE A 231 -11.99 -11.04 11.97
N HIS A 232 -11.48 -11.83 12.92
CA HIS A 232 -10.20 -12.52 12.79
C HIS A 232 -10.39 -13.98 12.34
N PRO A 233 -9.62 -14.47 11.34
CA PRO A 233 -8.63 -13.75 10.54
C PRO A 233 -9.28 -12.88 9.44
N THR A 234 -8.62 -11.78 9.08
CA THR A 234 -9.08 -10.89 8.01
C THR A 234 -9.07 -11.61 6.65
N SER A 235 -10.02 -11.30 5.75
CA SER A 235 -10.07 -11.99 4.46
C SER A 235 -8.95 -11.52 3.51
N VAL A 236 -8.79 -10.21 3.34
CA VAL A 236 -7.84 -9.62 2.38
C VAL A 236 -7.12 -8.42 3.01
N LEU A 237 -5.79 -8.40 2.94
CA LEU A 237 -4.97 -7.22 3.17
C LEU A 237 -4.57 -6.61 1.83
N VAL A 238 -4.83 -5.32 1.62
CA VAL A 238 -4.43 -4.58 0.41
C VAL A 238 -3.26 -3.65 0.75
N SER A 239 -2.14 -3.75 0.03
CA SER A 239 -0.97 -2.91 0.29
C SER A 239 0.00 -2.82 -0.89
N GLY A 240 0.90 -1.83 -0.86
CA GLY A 240 2.03 -1.72 -1.77
C GLY A 240 3.19 -2.66 -1.37
N PHE A 241 3.98 -3.08 -2.36
CA PHE A 241 5.07 -4.05 -2.14
C PHE A 241 6.28 -3.52 -1.37
N ASP A 242 6.43 -2.21 -1.27
CA ASP A 242 7.53 -1.56 -0.58
C ASP A 242 7.50 -1.74 0.94
N ILE A 243 6.35 -2.12 1.51
CA ILE A 243 6.19 -2.35 2.95
C ILE A 243 5.91 -3.81 3.33
N ILE A 244 6.18 -4.76 2.43
CA ILE A 244 6.08 -6.20 2.74
C ILE A 244 6.93 -6.56 3.97
N PHE A 245 8.19 -6.12 3.99
CA PHE A 245 9.10 -6.46 5.08
C PHE A 245 8.79 -5.70 6.38
N PHE A 246 8.50 -4.40 6.27
CA PHE A 246 8.32 -3.52 7.42
C PHE A 246 6.97 -3.70 8.12
N TRP A 247 5.92 -4.04 7.37
CA TRP A 247 4.56 -4.10 7.91
C TRP A 247 3.94 -5.49 7.80
N ILE A 248 3.84 -6.04 6.59
CA ILE A 248 3.12 -7.32 6.35
C ILE A 248 3.79 -8.46 7.12
N ALA A 249 5.11 -8.61 7.01
CA ALA A 249 5.86 -9.62 7.74
C ALA A 249 5.76 -9.44 9.26
N ARG A 250 5.76 -8.19 9.75
CA ARG A 250 5.60 -7.89 11.18
C ARG A 250 4.21 -8.26 11.68
N MET A 251 3.16 -7.96 10.91
CA MET A 251 1.79 -8.39 11.24
C MET A 251 1.67 -9.92 11.30
N ILE A 252 2.25 -10.65 10.33
CA ILE A 252 2.22 -12.12 10.35
C ILE A 252 2.93 -12.66 11.59
N MET A 253 4.18 -12.23 11.83
CA MET A 253 4.96 -12.69 12.98
C MET A 253 4.27 -12.42 14.32
N LEU A 254 3.83 -11.19 14.55
CA LEU A 254 3.24 -10.79 15.83
C LEU A 254 1.85 -11.39 16.04
N THR A 255 1.02 -11.43 14.99
CA THR A 255 -0.32 -12.04 15.11
C THR A 255 -0.22 -13.53 15.41
N MET A 256 0.61 -14.27 14.68
CA MET A 256 0.78 -15.71 14.90
C MET A 256 1.45 -16.02 16.26
N HIS A 257 2.19 -15.07 16.82
CA HIS A 257 2.76 -15.19 18.16
C HIS A 257 1.69 -15.01 19.25
N PHE A 258 0.89 -13.95 19.16
CA PHE A 258 -0.04 -13.55 20.23
C PHE A 258 -1.44 -14.15 20.11
N VAL A 259 -1.91 -14.39 18.88
CA VAL A 259 -3.27 -14.86 18.60
C VAL A 259 -3.23 -16.34 18.27
N LYS A 260 -3.82 -17.14 19.15
CA LYS A 260 -3.89 -18.60 19.06
C LYS A 260 -5.32 -19.07 19.19
N ASP A 261 -5.64 -20.22 18.61
CA ASP A 261 -6.91 -20.88 18.85
C ASP A 261 -6.97 -21.53 20.25
N GLU A 262 -8.10 -22.16 20.57
CA GLU A 262 -8.32 -22.84 21.86
C GLU A 262 -7.31 -23.97 22.14
N ASN A 263 -6.67 -24.51 21.11
CA ASN A 263 -5.65 -25.57 21.21
C ASN A 263 -4.22 -25.02 21.21
N GLY A 264 -4.05 -23.69 21.20
CA GLY A 264 -2.76 -23.03 21.14
C GLY A 264 -2.13 -22.99 19.74
N LYS A 265 -2.88 -23.33 18.67
CA LYS A 265 -2.40 -23.20 17.28
C LYS A 265 -2.34 -21.71 16.90
N PRO A 266 -1.21 -21.21 16.37
CA PRO A 266 -1.13 -19.87 15.78
C PRO A 266 -2.21 -19.61 14.74
N GLN A 267 -2.78 -18.41 14.74
CA GLN A 267 -3.74 -17.97 13.72
C GLN A 267 -3.10 -16.92 12.80
N VAL A 268 -3.33 -17.06 11.50
CA VAL A 268 -2.83 -16.10 10.50
C VAL A 268 -3.58 -14.76 10.62
N PRO A 269 -2.95 -13.61 10.36
CA PRO A 269 -3.66 -12.31 10.43
C PRO A 269 -4.68 -12.13 9.30
N PHE A 270 -4.38 -12.66 8.12
CA PHE A 270 -5.17 -12.52 6.92
C PHE A 270 -4.97 -13.73 5.99
N LYS A 271 -5.98 -14.03 5.16
CA LYS A 271 -5.93 -15.16 4.21
C LYS A 271 -5.26 -14.78 2.88
N THR A 272 -5.53 -13.58 2.38
CA THR A 272 -4.97 -13.08 1.12
C THR A 272 -4.27 -11.75 1.30
N VAL A 273 -3.12 -11.58 0.65
CA VAL A 273 -2.38 -10.32 0.55
C VAL A 273 -2.41 -9.86 -0.90
N TYR A 274 -3.26 -8.87 -1.19
CA TYR A 274 -3.35 -8.25 -2.50
C TYR A 274 -2.34 -7.10 -2.60
N MET A 275 -1.38 -7.26 -3.50
CA MET A 275 -0.25 -6.37 -3.69
C MET A 275 -0.50 -5.42 -4.86
N THR A 276 -0.50 -4.12 -4.57
CA THR A 276 -0.63 -3.07 -5.58
C THR A 276 0.73 -2.59 -6.09
N GLY A 277 0.73 -2.08 -7.32
CA GLY A 277 1.84 -1.30 -7.85
C GLY A 277 1.94 0.08 -7.20
N LEU A 278 3.09 0.73 -7.35
CA LEU A 278 3.33 2.07 -6.85
C LEU A 278 3.08 3.11 -7.94
N ILE A 279 2.41 4.20 -7.58
CA ILE A 279 2.14 5.29 -8.52
C ILE A 279 3.44 6.03 -8.86
N ARG A 280 3.66 6.18 -10.17
CA ARG A 280 4.76 6.93 -10.77
C ARG A 280 4.23 8.21 -11.40
N ASP A 281 5.05 9.26 -11.35
CA ASP A 281 4.78 10.49 -12.10
C ASP A 281 4.95 10.28 -13.61
N ASP A 282 4.70 11.34 -14.38
CA ASP A 282 4.80 11.37 -15.83
C ASP A 282 6.22 11.14 -16.37
N GLU A 283 7.24 11.24 -15.52
CA GLU A 283 8.64 10.91 -15.82
C GLU A 283 9.04 9.49 -15.37
N GLY A 284 8.11 8.70 -14.82
CA GLY A 284 8.35 7.34 -14.32
C GLY A 284 8.96 7.28 -12.92
N GLN A 285 9.07 8.41 -12.22
CA GLN A 285 9.63 8.44 -10.87
C GLN A 285 8.56 8.11 -9.81
N LYS A 286 8.94 7.39 -8.75
CA LYS A 286 8.06 7.15 -7.59
C LYS A 286 7.56 8.50 -7.07
N MET A 287 6.24 8.64 -6.91
CA MET A 287 5.68 9.82 -6.26
C MET A 287 6.06 9.82 -4.77
N SER A 288 6.73 10.88 -4.30
CA SER A 288 7.09 11.05 -2.89
C SER A 288 7.16 12.52 -2.50
N LYS A 289 6.83 12.82 -1.23
CA LYS A 289 6.93 14.18 -0.69
C LYS A 289 8.35 14.75 -0.80
N SER A 290 9.37 13.92 -0.62
CA SER A 290 10.79 14.31 -0.74
C SER A 290 11.16 14.79 -2.16
N LYS A 291 10.55 14.23 -3.20
CA LYS A 291 10.77 14.62 -4.60
C LYS A 291 9.85 15.75 -5.08
N GLY A 292 8.83 16.10 -4.29
CA GLY A 292 7.82 17.12 -4.63
C GLY A 292 7.08 16.86 -5.94
N ASN A 293 6.96 15.59 -6.33
CA ASN A 293 6.25 15.12 -7.52
C ASN A 293 4.88 14.50 -7.20
N VAL A 294 4.41 14.65 -5.95
CA VAL A 294 3.07 14.23 -5.54
C VAL A 294 2.04 15.20 -6.12
N ILE A 295 0.94 14.65 -6.63
CA ILE A 295 -0.27 15.39 -6.96
C ILE A 295 -1.32 14.97 -5.94
N ASP A 296 -2.00 15.93 -5.33
CA ASP A 296 -3.07 15.63 -4.39
C ASP A 296 -4.28 15.06 -5.15
N PRO A 297 -4.83 13.90 -4.73
CA PRO A 297 -6.06 13.37 -5.31
C PRO A 297 -7.21 14.37 -5.33
N LEU A 298 -7.33 15.25 -4.33
CA LEU A 298 -8.39 16.25 -4.28
C LEU A 298 -8.25 17.30 -5.38
N ASP A 299 -7.02 17.66 -5.75
CA ASP A 299 -6.78 18.58 -6.86
C ASP A 299 -7.25 17.99 -8.20
N MET A 300 -7.26 16.66 -8.34
CA MET A 300 -7.79 15.97 -9.51
C MET A 300 -9.33 15.87 -9.48
N VAL A 301 -9.91 15.74 -8.29
CA VAL A 301 -11.36 15.61 -8.10
C VAL A 301 -12.05 16.95 -8.29
N ASP A 302 -11.62 17.97 -7.54
CA ASP A 302 -12.27 19.27 -7.44
C ASP A 302 -11.70 20.30 -8.44
N GLY A 303 -10.53 20.01 -9.01
CA GLY A 303 -9.76 20.97 -9.79
C GLY A 303 -8.99 21.95 -8.91
N ILE A 304 -7.98 22.61 -9.50
CA ILE A 304 -7.19 23.63 -8.83
C ILE A 304 -6.57 24.58 -9.86
N SER A 305 -6.54 25.88 -9.55
CA SER A 305 -5.89 26.87 -10.40
C SER A 305 -4.36 26.65 -10.46
N LEU A 306 -3.69 27.15 -11.50
CA LEU A 306 -2.22 27.10 -11.53
C LEU A 306 -1.60 27.83 -10.33
N GLU A 307 -2.14 28.97 -9.92
CA GLU A 307 -1.62 29.77 -8.81
C GLU A 307 -1.65 28.99 -7.50
N ASP A 308 -2.82 28.44 -7.15
CA ASP A 308 -3.01 27.67 -5.91
C ASP A 308 -2.19 26.37 -5.94
N LEU A 309 -2.09 25.72 -7.10
CA LEU A 309 -1.29 24.50 -7.28
C LEU A 309 0.20 24.78 -7.04
N LEU A 310 0.70 25.93 -7.53
CA LEU A 310 2.08 26.34 -7.30
C LEU A 310 2.36 26.65 -5.83
N GLU A 311 1.45 27.36 -5.16
CA GLU A 311 1.56 27.62 -3.72
C GLU A 311 1.58 26.31 -2.94
N LYS A 312 0.61 25.43 -3.17
CA LYS A 312 0.48 24.14 -2.48
C LYS A 312 1.71 23.25 -2.68
N ARG A 313 2.25 23.16 -3.91
CA ARG A 313 3.42 22.32 -4.21
C ARG A 313 4.74 22.91 -3.75
N THR A 314 4.80 24.19 -3.40
CA THR A 314 6.05 24.87 -2.98
C THR A 314 6.06 25.39 -1.54
N GLY A 315 4.92 25.42 -0.84
CA GLY A 315 4.81 26.04 0.49
C GLY A 315 5.38 25.24 1.67
N ASN A 316 5.21 23.91 1.68
CA ASN A 316 5.59 23.04 2.81
C ASN A 316 6.51 21.90 2.39
N MET A 317 7.65 22.24 1.80
CA MET A 317 8.58 21.27 1.24
C MET A 317 9.62 20.78 2.25
N MET A 318 9.94 19.48 2.22
CA MET A 318 11.09 18.94 2.96
C MET A 318 12.44 19.43 2.43
N GLN A 319 12.51 19.77 1.15
CA GLN A 319 13.74 20.23 0.47
C GLN A 319 13.50 21.57 -0.25
N PRO A 320 13.46 22.71 0.48
CA PRO A 320 13.12 24.02 -0.08
C PRO A 320 13.94 24.42 -1.32
N GLN A 321 15.19 23.95 -1.42
CA GLN A 321 16.07 24.17 -2.57
C GLN A 321 15.51 23.63 -3.91
N LEU A 322 14.56 22.70 -3.88
CA LEU A 322 13.92 22.15 -5.08
C LEU A 322 12.73 22.98 -5.57
N ALA A 323 12.30 24.01 -4.83
CA ALA A 323 11.06 24.75 -5.10
C ALA A 323 11.01 25.32 -6.53
N GLU A 324 12.08 25.96 -6.99
CA GLU A 324 12.15 26.55 -8.33
C GLU A 324 12.04 25.50 -9.45
N LYS A 325 12.67 24.33 -9.24
CA LYS A 325 12.59 23.21 -10.19
C LYS A 325 11.17 22.66 -10.26
N ILE A 326 10.51 22.50 -9.11
CA ILE A 326 9.14 22.01 -9.02
C ILE A 326 8.15 23.00 -9.61
N ARG A 327 8.32 24.30 -9.35
CA ARG A 327 7.50 25.37 -9.94
C ARG A 327 7.51 25.29 -11.47
N LYS A 328 8.70 25.32 -12.08
CA LYS A 328 8.85 25.20 -13.54
C LYS A 328 8.26 23.91 -14.11
N ARG A 329 8.43 22.79 -13.42
CA ARG A 329 7.84 21.51 -13.85
C ARG A 329 6.31 21.56 -13.78
N THR A 330 5.75 22.10 -12.70
CA THR A 330 4.30 22.24 -12.50
C THR A 330 3.69 23.14 -13.56
N GLU A 331 4.29 24.30 -13.86
CA GLU A 331 3.83 25.21 -14.93
C GLU A 331 3.84 24.53 -16.30
N LYS A 332 4.86 23.72 -16.59
CA LYS A 332 4.95 22.96 -17.84
C LYS A 332 3.88 21.86 -17.92
N GLN A 333 3.64 21.16 -16.82
CA GLN A 333 2.74 20.01 -16.76
C GLN A 333 1.27 20.43 -16.72
N PHE A 334 0.97 21.52 -16.02
CA PHE A 334 -0.37 22.02 -15.72
C PHE A 334 -0.47 23.52 -16.04
N PRO A 335 -0.28 23.94 -17.30
CA PRO A 335 -0.20 25.36 -17.66
C PRO A 335 -1.44 26.18 -17.30
N ASN A 336 -2.59 25.53 -17.12
CA ASN A 336 -3.85 26.16 -16.73
C ASN A 336 -4.36 25.68 -15.35
N GLY A 337 -3.53 24.96 -14.59
CA GLY A 337 -3.97 24.20 -13.42
C GLY A 337 -4.50 22.81 -13.79
N ILE A 338 -5.30 22.22 -12.90
CA ILE A 338 -5.94 20.92 -13.08
C ILE A 338 -7.46 21.13 -13.15
N GLU A 339 -8.07 20.63 -14.22
CA GLU A 339 -9.52 20.64 -14.38
C GLU A 339 -10.20 19.65 -13.43
N PRO A 340 -11.46 19.90 -13.01
CA PRO A 340 -12.21 18.95 -12.20
C PRO A 340 -12.59 17.69 -13.00
N HIS A 341 -12.30 16.53 -12.42
CA HIS A 341 -12.66 15.22 -13.02
C HIS A 341 -13.68 14.43 -12.20
N GLY A 342 -13.82 14.71 -10.91
CA GLY A 342 -14.72 14.00 -10.01
C GLY A 342 -14.18 12.66 -9.49
N THR A 343 -14.71 12.23 -8.34
CA THR A 343 -14.23 11.05 -7.61
C THR A 343 -14.40 9.75 -8.37
N ASP A 344 -15.51 9.57 -9.09
CA ASP A 344 -15.79 8.35 -9.84
C ASP A 344 -14.81 8.16 -11.01
N ALA A 345 -14.45 9.24 -11.71
CA ALA A 345 -13.45 9.19 -12.77
C ALA A 345 -12.08 8.77 -12.22
N LEU A 346 -11.68 9.34 -11.07
CA LEU A 346 -10.43 8.99 -10.40
C LEU A 346 -10.41 7.52 -9.96
N ARG A 347 -11.48 7.04 -9.31
CA ARG A 347 -11.60 5.63 -8.89
C ARG A 347 -11.58 4.67 -10.08
N PHE A 348 -12.31 4.99 -11.15
CA PHE A 348 -12.33 4.17 -12.36
C PHE A 348 -10.95 4.12 -13.01
N THR A 349 -10.26 5.25 -13.08
CA THR A 349 -8.89 5.33 -13.61
C THR A 349 -7.95 4.43 -12.82
N LEU A 350 -7.97 4.51 -11.48
CA LEU A 350 -7.12 3.67 -10.63
C LEU A 350 -7.47 2.18 -10.76
N ALA A 351 -8.77 1.83 -10.83
CA ALA A 351 -9.20 0.45 -11.05
C ALA A 351 -8.69 -0.09 -12.40
N ALA A 352 -8.84 0.68 -13.48
CA ALA A 352 -8.36 0.33 -14.82
C ALA A 352 -6.83 0.22 -14.91
N LEU A 353 -6.11 0.94 -14.04
CA LEU A 353 -4.65 0.90 -13.93
C LEU A 353 -4.13 -0.13 -12.93
N ALA A 354 -4.99 -0.74 -12.12
CA ALA A 354 -4.65 -1.72 -11.08
C ALA A 354 -4.27 -3.09 -11.65
N SER A 355 -3.40 -3.08 -12.65
CA SER A 355 -2.74 -4.28 -13.18
C SER A 355 -1.75 -4.84 -12.15
N THR A 356 -1.31 -6.08 -12.37
CA THR A 356 -0.37 -6.80 -11.50
C THR A 356 1.09 -6.30 -11.59
N GLY A 357 1.33 -5.19 -12.28
CA GLY A 357 2.64 -4.57 -12.44
C GLY A 357 3.14 -3.90 -11.16
N ARG A 358 4.46 -3.76 -11.03
CA ARG A 358 5.09 -3.03 -9.92
C ARG A 358 4.82 -1.52 -9.98
N ASP A 359 4.64 -0.97 -11.16
CA ASP A 359 4.52 0.46 -11.36
C ASP A 359 3.20 0.81 -12.03
N ILE A 360 2.53 1.83 -11.50
CA ILE A 360 1.34 2.44 -12.07
C ILE A 360 1.76 3.80 -12.62
N ASN A 361 1.97 3.89 -13.92
CA ASN A 361 2.29 5.16 -14.57
C ASN A 361 1.03 6.00 -14.64
N TRP A 362 0.99 7.08 -13.86
CA TRP A 362 -0.15 7.97 -13.80
C TRP A 362 -0.25 8.79 -15.10
N ASP A 363 -1.47 8.91 -15.64
CA ASP A 363 -1.75 9.65 -16.86
C ASP A 363 -3.06 10.44 -16.74
N MET A 364 -2.95 11.77 -16.74
CA MET A 364 -4.09 12.69 -16.67
C MET A 364 -5.03 12.55 -17.89
N LYS A 365 -4.53 12.14 -19.06
CA LYS A 365 -5.38 11.92 -20.23
C LYS A 365 -6.29 10.71 -20.05
N ARG A 366 -5.83 9.68 -19.35
CA ARG A 366 -6.68 8.54 -18.99
C ARG A 366 -7.76 8.97 -18.01
N LEU A 367 -7.43 9.81 -17.02
CA LEU A 367 -8.42 10.38 -16.11
C LEU A 367 -9.50 11.17 -16.86
N GLU A 368 -9.11 12.01 -17.82
CA GLU A 368 -10.05 12.73 -18.68
C GLU A 368 -10.96 11.77 -19.48
N GLY A 369 -10.38 10.72 -20.06
CA GLY A 369 -11.14 9.66 -20.75
C GLY A 369 -12.20 9.02 -19.86
N TYR A 370 -11.88 8.71 -18.61
CA TYR A 370 -12.83 8.09 -17.68
C TYR A 370 -13.83 9.08 -17.07
N ARG A 371 -13.53 10.38 -17.02
CA ARG A 371 -14.54 11.41 -16.82
C ARG A 371 -15.58 11.41 -17.94
N ASN A 372 -15.13 11.29 -19.19
CA ASN A 372 -16.03 11.21 -20.35
C ASN A 372 -16.88 9.93 -20.32
N PHE A 373 -16.31 8.80 -19.85
CA PHE A 373 -17.06 7.56 -19.58
C PHE A 373 -18.19 7.78 -18.56
N CYS A 374 -17.89 8.42 -17.44
CA CYS A 374 -18.90 8.75 -16.43
C CYS A 374 -20.03 9.62 -17.01
N ASN A 375 -19.68 10.61 -17.83
CA ASN A 375 -20.66 11.45 -18.54
C ASN A 375 -21.50 10.66 -19.55
N LYS A 376 -20.90 9.68 -20.25
CA LYS A 376 -21.63 8.80 -21.18
C LYS A 376 -22.68 7.98 -20.44
N LEU A 377 -22.34 7.38 -19.29
CA LEU A 377 -23.30 6.66 -18.45
C LEU A 377 -24.44 7.59 -18.00
N TRP A 378 -24.12 8.79 -17.53
CA TRP A 378 -25.13 9.79 -17.14
C TRP A 378 -26.11 10.12 -18.27
N ASN A 379 -25.59 10.36 -19.48
CA ASN A 379 -26.41 10.66 -20.65
C ASN A 379 -27.26 9.47 -21.09
N ALA A 380 -26.71 8.26 -21.04
CA ALA A 380 -27.44 7.03 -21.30
C ALA A 380 -28.63 6.86 -20.34
N SER A 381 -28.41 7.08 -19.04
CA SER A 381 -29.47 7.02 -18.03
C SER A 381 -30.52 8.09 -18.24
N ARG A 382 -30.14 9.31 -18.65
CA ARG A 382 -31.12 10.35 -19.01
C ARG A 382 -31.99 9.95 -20.19
N PHE A 383 -31.42 9.32 -21.22
CA PHE A 383 -32.18 8.79 -22.35
C PHE A 383 -33.17 7.73 -21.88
N VAL A 384 -32.74 6.77 -21.06
CA VAL A 384 -33.62 5.73 -20.51
C VAL A 384 -34.78 6.37 -19.73
N LEU A 385 -34.47 7.20 -18.73
CA LEU A 385 -35.45 7.83 -17.85
C LEU A 385 -36.48 8.68 -18.62
N MET A 386 -36.04 9.42 -19.64
CA MET A 386 -36.92 10.22 -20.49
C MET A 386 -37.96 9.36 -21.24
N ASN A 387 -37.65 8.11 -21.55
CA ASN A 387 -38.54 7.19 -22.26
C ASN A 387 -39.32 6.26 -21.32
N THR A 388 -39.12 6.34 -20.00
CA THR A 388 -39.68 5.39 -19.03
C THR A 388 -40.46 6.03 -17.89
N GLU A 389 -40.05 7.19 -17.35
CA GLU A 389 -40.62 7.79 -16.13
C GLU A 389 -42.13 8.05 -16.22
N ALA A 390 -42.63 8.47 -17.39
CA ALA A 390 -44.04 8.79 -17.63
C ALA A 390 -44.82 7.65 -18.32
N HIS A 391 -44.24 6.45 -18.37
CA HIS A 391 -44.66 5.38 -19.27
C HIS A 391 -44.79 4.03 -18.57
N ASP A 392 -45.71 3.20 -19.07
CA ASP A 392 -45.86 1.84 -18.59
C ASP A 392 -44.66 0.97 -19.01
N CYS A 393 -43.85 0.61 -18.02
CA CYS A 393 -42.65 -0.22 -18.15
C CYS A 393 -42.89 -1.70 -17.85
N GLY A 394 -44.14 -2.14 -17.69
CA GLY A 394 -44.49 -3.57 -17.54
C GLY A 394 -44.21 -4.18 -16.17
N PHE A 395 -43.70 -3.42 -15.19
CA PHE A 395 -43.46 -3.90 -13.82
C PHE A 395 -44.75 -4.14 -13.02
N ASN A 396 -45.88 -3.60 -13.49
CA ASN A 396 -47.22 -3.84 -12.92
C ASN A 396 -48.05 -4.85 -13.74
N GLY A 397 -47.40 -5.61 -14.64
CA GLY A 397 -48.04 -6.52 -15.58
C GLY A 397 -48.34 -5.89 -16.95
N GLY A 398 -49.12 -6.58 -17.77
CA GLY A 398 -49.42 -6.20 -19.16
C GLY A 398 -48.66 -7.03 -20.19
N GLU A 399 -49.19 -7.09 -21.41
CA GLU A 399 -48.58 -7.85 -22.51
C GLU A 399 -47.25 -7.19 -22.94
N MET A 400 -46.17 -7.97 -23.00
CA MET A 400 -44.84 -7.51 -23.40
C MET A 400 -44.32 -8.37 -24.53
N GLN A 401 -43.78 -7.72 -25.55
CA GLN A 401 -43.12 -8.38 -26.67
C GLN A 401 -41.68 -7.87 -26.75
N LEU A 402 -40.72 -8.76 -26.48
CA LEU A 402 -39.30 -8.41 -26.55
C LEU A 402 -38.79 -8.47 -28.00
N SER A 403 -38.13 -7.41 -28.44
CA SER A 403 -37.45 -7.39 -29.73
C SER A 403 -36.23 -8.33 -29.73
N LEU A 404 -35.59 -8.49 -30.89
CA LEU A 404 -34.31 -9.19 -30.96
C LEU A 404 -33.23 -8.45 -30.17
N ALA A 405 -33.22 -7.10 -30.24
CA ALA A 405 -32.26 -6.27 -29.51
C ALA A 405 -32.43 -6.40 -27.99
N ASP A 406 -33.67 -6.48 -27.51
CA ASP A 406 -33.97 -6.66 -26.08
C ASP A 406 -33.46 -8.00 -25.55
N ARG A 407 -33.72 -9.10 -26.29
CA ARG A 407 -33.23 -10.43 -25.92
C ARG A 407 -31.70 -10.50 -25.97
N TRP A 408 -31.10 -9.87 -26.98
CA TRP A 408 -29.65 -9.82 -27.14
C TRP A 408 -28.97 -9.10 -25.96
N ILE A 409 -29.41 -7.90 -25.59
CA ILE A 409 -28.74 -7.14 -24.52
C ILE A 409 -28.87 -7.82 -23.16
N LEU A 410 -29.98 -8.51 -22.89
CA LEU A 410 -30.16 -9.30 -21.66
C LEU A 410 -29.17 -10.46 -21.60
N ALA A 411 -28.96 -11.17 -22.70
CA ALA A 411 -27.98 -12.24 -22.80
C ALA A 411 -26.53 -11.73 -22.66
N GLU A 412 -26.18 -10.61 -23.32
CA GLU A 412 -24.85 -10.01 -23.20
C GLU A 412 -24.58 -9.45 -21.81
N PHE A 413 -25.58 -8.85 -21.16
CA PHE A 413 -25.44 -8.41 -19.78
C PHE A 413 -25.20 -9.58 -18.83
N ASN A 414 -25.92 -10.69 -18.98
CA ASN A 414 -25.71 -11.89 -18.18
C ASN A 414 -24.26 -12.44 -18.32
N ARG A 415 -23.72 -12.46 -19.54
CA ARG A 415 -22.30 -12.82 -19.79
C ARG A 415 -21.32 -11.81 -19.19
N THR A 416 -21.63 -10.52 -19.29
CA THR A 416 -20.86 -9.43 -18.69
C THR A 416 -20.77 -9.60 -17.17
N VAL A 417 -21.88 -9.92 -16.51
CA VAL A 417 -21.91 -10.20 -15.06
C VAL A 417 -20.99 -11.38 -14.73
N LYS A 418 -21.05 -12.48 -15.49
CA LYS A 418 -20.17 -13.64 -15.30
C LYS A 418 -18.69 -13.26 -15.37
N ALA A 419 -18.28 -12.60 -16.45
CA ALA A 419 -16.89 -12.21 -16.68
C ALA A 419 -16.40 -11.16 -15.65
N TYR A 420 -17.24 -10.20 -15.29
CA TYR A 420 -16.92 -9.19 -14.29
C TYR A 420 -16.70 -9.81 -12.91
N ARG A 421 -17.57 -10.76 -12.50
CA ARG A 421 -17.40 -11.48 -11.24
C ARG A 421 -16.13 -12.32 -11.21
N GLU A 422 -15.81 -13.02 -12.29
CA GLU A 422 -14.56 -13.77 -12.41
C GLU A 422 -13.33 -12.85 -12.27
N ALA A 423 -13.38 -11.65 -12.85
CA ALA A 423 -12.34 -10.65 -12.68
C ALA A 423 -12.21 -10.18 -11.22
N LEU A 424 -13.31 -9.98 -10.50
CA LEU A 424 -13.27 -9.63 -9.07
C LEU A 424 -12.74 -10.77 -8.21
N ASP A 425 -13.20 -12.01 -8.44
CA ASP A 425 -12.79 -13.20 -7.69
C ASP A 425 -11.28 -13.50 -7.86
N THR A 426 -10.70 -13.03 -8.97
CA THR A 426 -9.27 -13.15 -9.28
C THR A 426 -8.47 -11.86 -9.03
N TYR A 427 -9.07 -10.85 -8.38
CA TYR A 427 -8.46 -9.55 -8.07
C TYR A 427 -7.95 -8.79 -9.30
N ARG A 428 -8.52 -9.03 -10.49
CA ARG A 428 -8.21 -8.34 -11.74
C ARG A 428 -9.16 -7.15 -11.94
N PHE A 429 -9.01 -6.15 -11.08
CA PHE A 429 -9.80 -4.91 -11.12
C PHE A 429 -9.61 -4.13 -12.44
N ASP A 430 -8.44 -4.26 -13.07
CA ASP A 430 -8.15 -3.72 -14.40
C ASP A 430 -9.03 -4.35 -15.48
N ILE A 431 -9.19 -5.67 -15.44
CA ILE A 431 -10.09 -6.40 -16.34
C ILE A 431 -11.55 -6.05 -16.03
N ALA A 432 -11.93 -6.00 -14.75
CA ALA A 432 -13.28 -5.63 -14.34
C ALA A 432 -13.69 -4.25 -14.87
N ALA A 433 -12.81 -3.24 -14.74
CA ALA A 433 -13.03 -1.91 -15.28
C ALA A 433 -13.14 -1.93 -16.82
N GLY A 434 -12.31 -2.73 -17.51
CA GLY A 434 -12.39 -2.90 -18.97
C GLY A 434 -13.72 -3.50 -19.44
N ILE A 435 -14.18 -4.58 -18.77
CA ILE A 435 -15.48 -5.22 -19.05
C ILE A 435 -16.64 -4.23 -18.85
N LEU A 436 -16.59 -3.47 -17.76
CA LEU A 436 -17.62 -2.47 -17.47
C LEU A 436 -17.65 -1.35 -18.51
N TYR A 437 -16.47 -0.89 -18.95
CA TYR A 437 -16.35 0.09 -20.03
C TYR A 437 -16.96 -0.44 -21.34
N GLU A 438 -16.55 -1.64 -21.75
CA GLU A 438 -16.97 -2.29 -23.00
C GLU A 438 -18.50 -2.46 -23.05
N PHE A 439 -19.09 -3.05 -22.01
CA PHE A 439 -20.53 -3.24 -21.96
C PHE A 439 -21.28 -1.90 -21.97
N THR A 440 -20.88 -0.96 -21.12
CA THR A 440 -21.62 0.30 -20.96
C THR A 440 -21.53 1.14 -22.23
N TRP A 441 -20.33 1.36 -22.76
CA TRP A 441 -20.12 2.28 -23.88
C TRP A 441 -20.51 1.62 -25.21
N ASN A 442 -19.93 0.47 -25.53
CA ASN A 442 -20.03 -0.09 -26.87
C ASN A 442 -21.33 -0.87 -27.05
N GLN A 443 -21.71 -1.70 -26.08
CA GLN A 443 -22.88 -2.57 -26.24
C GLN A 443 -24.19 -1.87 -25.85
N PHE A 444 -24.25 -1.29 -24.65
CA PHE A 444 -25.45 -0.65 -24.15
C PHE A 444 -25.70 0.69 -24.86
N CYS A 445 -24.73 1.61 -24.88
CA CYS A 445 -24.96 2.93 -25.46
C CYS A 445 -24.93 2.94 -26.99
N ASP A 446 -23.86 2.43 -27.62
CA ASP A 446 -23.67 2.62 -29.06
C ASP A 446 -24.56 1.69 -29.90
N TRP A 447 -24.91 0.50 -29.39
CA TRP A 447 -25.81 -0.43 -30.07
C TRP A 447 -27.23 -0.43 -29.49
N TYR A 448 -27.40 -0.86 -28.24
CA TYR A 448 -28.75 -1.14 -27.73
C TYR A 448 -29.64 0.12 -27.69
N LEU A 449 -29.16 1.23 -27.13
CA LEU A 449 -29.94 2.48 -27.10
C LEU A 449 -30.33 2.96 -28.50
N GLU A 450 -29.45 2.81 -29.50
CA GLU A 450 -29.75 3.18 -30.89
C GLU A 450 -30.80 2.25 -31.53
N LEU A 451 -30.70 0.95 -31.29
CA LEU A 451 -31.63 -0.06 -31.81
C LEU A 451 -33.03 0.03 -31.20
N THR A 452 -33.18 0.60 -30.00
CA THR A 452 -34.48 0.78 -29.34
C THR A 452 -35.28 1.97 -29.89
N LYS A 453 -34.61 3.00 -30.46
CA LYS A 453 -35.29 4.22 -30.92
C LYS A 453 -36.44 3.97 -31.91
N PRO A 454 -36.31 3.12 -32.94
CA PRO A 454 -37.42 2.85 -33.86
C PRO A 454 -38.62 2.18 -33.18
N VAL A 455 -38.36 1.30 -32.21
CA VAL A 455 -39.39 0.57 -31.45
C VAL A 455 -40.14 1.51 -30.51
N VAL A 456 -39.41 2.40 -29.82
CA VAL A 456 -40.01 3.39 -28.91
C VAL A 456 -40.92 4.38 -29.66
N ILE A 457 -40.58 4.74 -30.92
CA ILE A 457 -41.36 5.70 -31.71
C ILE A 457 -42.53 5.03 -32.44
N ASN A 458 -42.30 3.87 -33.07
CA ASN A 458 -43.24 3.28 -34.04
C ASN A 458 -43.74 1.87 -33.67
N GLY A 459 -43.26 1.29 -32.57
CA GLY A 459 -43.65 -0.04 -32.13
C GLY A 459 -45.08 -0.08 -31.58
N SER A 460 -45.66 -1.28 -31.52
CA SER A 460 -46.92 -1.51 -30.81
C SER A 460 -46.78 -1.26 -29.30
N GLU A 461 -47.90 -1.10 -28.57
CA GLU A 461 -47.85 -0.89 -27.12
C GLU A 461 -47.12 -2.02 -26.37
N ALA A 462 -47.29 -3.27 -26.81
CA ALA A 462 -46.62 -4.43 -26.23
C ALA A 462 -45.10 -4.43 -26.49
N GLU A 463 -44.66 -4.01 -27.68
CA GLU A 463 -43.25 -3.87 -28.02
C GLU A 463 -42.60 -2.70 -27.25
N GLN A 464 -43.26 -1.54 -27.22
CA GLN A 464 -42.79 -0.39 -26.45
C GLN A 464 -42.68 -0.71 -24.96
N ARG A 465 -43.67 -1.41 -24.38
CA ARG A 465 -43.63 -1.88 -22.98
C ARG A 465 -42.45 -2.83 -22.76
N GLY A 466 -42.26 -3.82 -23.64
CA GLY A 466 -41.13 -4.77 -23.56
C GLY A 466 -39.75 -4.09 -23.63
N THR A 467 -39.58 -3.14 -24.54
CA THR A 467 -38.33 -2.37 -24.66
C THR A 467 -38.09 -1.47 -23.44
N ARG A 468 -39.12 -0.76 -22.94
CA ARG A 468 -38.99 0.07 -21.72
C ARG A 468 -38.65 -0.77 -20.48
N ASN A 469 -39.27 -1.93 -20.35
CA ASN A 469 -38.96 -2.90 -19.29
C ASN A 469 -37.48 -3.31 -19.34
N THR A 470 -36.99 -3.66 -20.54
CA THR A 470 -35.62 -4.11 -20.75
C THR A 470 -34.61 -2.99 -20.49
N LEU A 471 -34.87 -1.77 -20.97
CA LEU A 471 -34.03 -0.59 -20.72
C LEU A 471 -33.85 -0.34 -19.21
N ILE A 472 -34.94 -0.37 -18.43
CA ILE A 472 -34.88 -0.17 -16.98
C ILE A 472 -34.17 -1.34 -16.29
N THR A 473 -34.50 -2.58 -16.66
CA THR A 473 -33.91 -3.78 -16.04
C THR A 473 -32.40 -3.82 -16.24
N VAL A 474 -31.92 -3.56 -17.46
CA VAL A 474 -30.48 -3.55 -17.76
C VAL A 474 -29.79 -2.35 -17.12
N LEU A 475 -30.39 -1.15 -17.17
CA LEU A 475 -29.79 0.03 -16.53
C LEU A 475 -29.66 -0.15 -15.02
N GLU A 476 -30.72 -0.58 -14.32
CA GLU A 476 -30.69 -0.81 -12.87
C GLU A 476 -29.59 -1.80 -12.49
N ALA A 477 -29.51 -2.92 -13.20
CA ALA A 477 -28.51 -3.94 -12.92
C ALA A 477 -27.09 -3.48 -13.27
N LEU A 478 -26.91 -2.69 -14.35
CA LEU A 478 -25.64 -2.08 -14.71
C LEU A 478 -25.17 -1.10 -13.61
N LEU A 479 -26.06 -0.31 -13.03
CA LEU A 479 -25.72 0.60 -11.94
C LEU A 479 -25.21 -0.19 -10.72
N ARG A 480 -25.87 -1.30 -10.36
CA ARG A 480 -25.39 -2.19 -9.29
C ARG A 480 -24.04 -2.82 -9.61
N LEU A 481 -23.83 -3.25 -10.85
CA LEU A 481 -22.55 -3.81 -11.30
C LEU A 481 -21.41 -2.79 -11.20
N ALA A 482 -21.68 -1.53 -11.56
CA ALA A 482 -20.71 -0.45 -11.61
C ALA A 482 -20.41 0.19 -10.24
N HIS A 483 -21.33 0.06 -9.28
CA HIS A 483 -21.29 0.75 -8.00
C HIS A 483 -20.00 0.58 -7.18
N PRO A 484 -19.35 -0.60 -7.14
CA PRO A 484 -18.08 -0.76 -6.41
C PRO A 484 -16.95 0.16 -6.92
N ILE A 485 -16.97 0.49 -8.22
CA ILE A 485 -15.94 1.33 -8.85
C ILE A 485 -16.37 2.80 -8.86
N ILE A 486 -17.62 3.09 -9.25
CA ILE A 486 -18.15 4.46 -9.44
C ILE A 486 -19.39 4.74 -8.56
N PRO A 487 -19.24 4.81 -7.22
CA PRO A 487 -20.36 4.79 -6.31
C PRO A 487 -21.26 6.03 -6.34
N PHE A 488 -20.76 7.21 -6.72
CA PHE A 488 -21.53 8.46 -6.55
C PHE A 488 -22.56 8.66 -7.66
N ILE A 489 -22.14 8.52 -8.92
CA ILE A 489 -23.00 8.64 -10.09
C ILE A 489 -24.02 7.50 -10.11
N THR A 490 -23.59 6.28 -9.78
CA THR A 490 -24.49 5.12 -9.77
C THR A 490 -25.59 5.25 -8.73
N GLU A 491 -25.27 5.66 -7.50
CA GLU A 491 -26.26 5.95 -6.46
C GLU A 491 -27.24 7.03 -6.94
N THR A 492 -26.74 8.15 -7.46
CA THR A 492 -27.56 9.28 -7.91
C THR A 492 -28.57 8.88 -8.99
N ILE A 493 -28.13 8.09 -9.97
CA ILE A 493 -29.00 7.59 -11.04
C ILE A 493 -29.99 6.55 -10.47
N TRP A 494 -29.51 5.62 -9.63
CA TRP A 494 -30.33 4.54 -9.11
C TRP A 494 -31.50 5.04 -8.27
N GLN A 495 -31.34 6.13 -7.52
CA GLN A 495 -32.45 6.77 -6.79
C GLN A 495 -33.62 7.19 -7.69
N ARG A 496 -33.35 7.49 -8.98
CA ARG A 496 -34.39 7.81 -9.97
C ARG A 496 -34.95 6.57 -10.66
N VAL A 497 -34.15 5.51 -10.75
CA VAL A 497 -34.55 4.25 -11.40
C VAL A 497 -35.38 3.38 -10.45
N LYS A 498 -35.04 3.32 -9.15
CA LYS A 498 -35.69 2.45 -8.15
C LYS A 498 -37.23 2.54 -8.07
N PRO A 499 -37.89 3.71 -8.23
CA PRO A 499 -39.34 3.78 -8.16
C PRO A 499 -40.01 3.09 -9.36
N LEU A 500 -39.29 2.93 -10.47
CA LEU A 500 -39.80 2.29 -11.69
C LEU A 500 -39.74 0.76 -11.61
N THR A 501 -38.81 0.21 -10.83
CA THR A 501 -38.64 -1.24 -10.63
C THR A 501 -39.40 -1.79 -9.42
N GLY A 502 -40.00 -0.91 -8.59
CA GLY A 502 -40.66 -1.30 -7.34
C GLY A 502 -39.69 -1.51 -6.17
N GLU A 503 -38.42 -1.14 -6.32
CA GLU A 503 -37.40 -1.23 -5.28
C GLU A 503 -37.62 -0.17 -4.19
N THR A 504 -37.57 -0.61 -2.93
CA THR A 504 -37.86 0.25 -1.77
C THR A 504 -36.64 0.55 -0.90
N ALA A 505 -35.47 -0.04 -1.19
CA ALA A 505 -34.28 0.21 -0.40
C ALA A 505 -33.83 1.68 -0.46
N ASP A 506 -33.22 2.14 0.63
CA ASP A 506 -32.80 3.53 0.77
C ASP A 506 -31.60 3.89 -0.11
N THR A 507 -30.72 2.93 -0.41
CA THR A 507 -29.50 3.11 -1.21
C THR A 507 -29.21 1.86 -2.05
N ILE A 508 -28.52 2.04 -3.19
CA ILE A 508 -28.05 0.94 -4.03
C ILE A 508 -27.08 0.02 -3.28
N MET A 509 -26.39 0.52 -2.24
CA MET A 509 -25.44 -0.26 -1.43
C MET A 509 -26.07 -1.45 -0.72
N LEU A 510 -27.39 -1.42 -0.50
CA LEU A 510 -28.15 -2.50 0.14
C LEU A 510 -28.69 -3.53 -0.87
N GLN A 511 -28.48 -3.30 -2.16
CA GLN A 511 -29.00 -4.16 -3.20
C GLN A 511 -28.09 -5.36 -3.48
N PRO A 512 -28.65 -6.54 -3.79
CA PRO A 512 -27.85 -7.69 -4.17
C PRO A 512 -26.99 -7.39 -5.40
N PHE A 513 -25.72 -7.79 -5.34
CA PHE A 513 -24.82 -7.68 -6.48
C PHE A 513 -25.31 -8.60 -7.62
N PRO A 514 -25.33 -8.16 -8.90
CA PRO A 514 -25.81 -8.96 -10.02
C PRO A 514 -25.16 -10.36 -10.09
N THR A 515 -25.97 -11.39 -10.36
CA THR A 515 -25.53 -12.79 -10.46
C THR A 515 -25.76 -13.34 -11.86
N PHE A 516 -24.85 -14.17 -12.33
CA PHE A 516 -25.04 -14.93 -13.57
C PHE A 516 -26.16 -15.95 -13.38
N ASP A 517 -27.06 -16.04 -14.37
CA ASP A 517 -28.11 -17.06 -14.43
C ASP A 517 -27.93 -17.92 -15.68
N ALA A 518 -27.62 -19.21 -15.47
CA ALA A 518 -27.44 -20.18 -16.55
C ALA A 518 -28.75 -20.45 -17.33
N ALA A 519 -29.92 -20.22 -16.72
CA ALA A 519 -31.20 -20.41 -17.39
C ALA A 519 -31.50 -19.31 -18.43
N LEU A 520 -30.87 -18.14 -18.30
CA LEU A 520 -30.97 -17.02 -19.24
C LEU A 520 -29.93 -17.10 -20.37
N GLU A 521 -29.09 -18.14 -20.39
CA GLU A 521 -28.15 -18.43 -21.45
C GLU A 521 -28.91 -19.03 -22.65
N ASP A 522 -29.65 -18.18 -23.38
CA ASP A 522 -30.46 -18.61 -24.52
C ASP A 522 -29.57 -19.01 -25.71
N GLN A 523 -29.64 -20.29 -26.11
CA GLN A 523 -28.98 -20.82 -27.30
C GLN A 523 -29.44 -20.13 -28.61
N ALA A 524 -30.64 -19.53 -28.65
CA ALA A 524 -31.21 -18.95 -29.87
C ALA A 524 -30.73 -17.52 -30.18
N GLY A 525 -30.18 -16.79 -29.19
CA GLY A 525 -29.54 -15.49 -29.42
C GLY A 525 -28.17 -15.59 -30.11
N ILE A 526 -27.53 -16.76 -29.99
CA ILE A 526 -26.18 -17.07 -30.48
C ILE A 526 -26.13 -17.24 -32.00
N GLU A 527 -27.23 -17.66 -32.63
CA GLU A 527 -27.25 -18.01 -34.07
C GLU A 527 -27.67 -16.86 -35.01
N ARG A 528 -28.10 -15.68 -34.50
CA ARG A 528 -28.63 -14.59 -35.35
C ARG A 528 -27.99 -13.21 -35.17
N SER A 529 -27.02 -13.04 -34.28
CA SER A 529 -26.14 -11.87 -34.31
C SER A 529 -25.02 -12.08 -35.34
N GLY A 530 -25.35 -11.96 -36.63
CA GLY A 530 -24.37 -11.64 -37.68
C GLY A 530 -23.72 -10.26 -37.51
N VAL A 531 -23.63 -9.75 -36.28
CA VAL A 531 -23.11 -8.43 -35.91
C VAL A 531 -21.61 -8.51 -35.66
N ASP A 532 -21.08 -9.67 -35.27
CA ASP A 532 -19.63 -9.86 -35.06
C ASP A 532 -18.81 -9.91 -36.36
N GLN A 533 -19.43 -10.12 -37.53
CA GLN A 533 -18.71 -10.15 -38.82
C GLN A 533 -18.71 -8.80 -39.57
N ALA A 534 -19.52 -7.82 -39.19
CA ALA A 534 -19.61 -6.54 -39.90
C ALA A 534 -18.64 -5.46 -39.38
N GLY A 535 -18.09 -5.62 -38.17
CA GLY A 535 -17.20 -4.64 -37.53
C GLY A 535 -15.75 -4.65 -38.02
N ASN A 536 -15.27 -5.74 -38.61
CA ASN A 536 -13.86 -5.88 -39.01
C ASN A 536 -13.52 -5.30 -40.40
N HIS A 537 -14.43 -4.56 -41.03
CA HIS A 537 -14.23 -4.01 -42.38
C HIS A 537 -14.43 -2.49 -42.51
N ARG A 538 -14.43 -1.72 -41.42
CA ARG A 538 -14.34 -0.25 -41.49
C ARG A 538 -13.31 0.28 -40.50
N GLY A 539 -12.05 0.28 -40.94
CA GLY A 539 -10.92 0.84 -40.20
C GLY A 539 -9.58 0.46 -40.83
N ALA A 540 -9.44 0.69 -42.13
CA ALA A 540 -8.16 0.80 -42.83
C ALA A 540 -7.95 2.27 -43.20
#